data_AF-A0A2T2VNI4-F1
#
_entry.id   AF-A0A2T2VNI4-F1
#
_cell.length_a   1.000
_cell.length_b   1.000
_cell.length_c   1.000
_cell.angle_alpha   90.00
_cell.angle_beta   90.00
_cell.angle_gamma   90.00
#
_symmetry.space_group_name_H-M   'P 1'
#
loop_
_entity.id
_entity.type
_entity.pdbx_description
1 polymer ?
#
loop_
_entity_poly.entity_id
_entity_poly.type
_entity_poly.pdbx_seq_one_letter_code
_entity_poly.pdbx_strand_id
1 'polypeptide(L)'
;MLATNVSGQTTTNFEEAPFDFQSSLKGLLEGSIPSLSLASMDSIPIVTVMHEKIDERDQRRHPYGYLNPHFFKEIKAKDIQEVSEKFVLLVVEDQFGQLRAVSFTPEGVPIESILLNDQFYYAGSIAHEVESRRYSPSIPYFYDRIGHEFVFSTIFKIMSPGENNPLVDLHFHEDETTNICRVAVSAQGRFSSAHFEQVSSPKIYFERFALASPFFNQLSDKLREGVDYQKRGDSLSIYLDRDQSVQLLSNDVLFGAATFRMLDADSGTFSVSQQYISTFGISGDGDFCDLKSPAYLSDWKLLNTEYDLFDVAKYSQEQQSAIPEITAKNFKKLVKKQCGKYHYQYVKHVRTKEDVASFSSISQVVLKIDYQPYASEEIFTTYVVFELARSC
;
A
#
# COMPACT_ATOMS: atom_id res chain seq x y z
N MET A 1 -50.57 -10.18 -61.24
CA MET A 1 -51.28 -8.93 -60.90
C MET A 1 -52.02 -9.20 -59.60
N LEU A 2 -51.83 -8.51 -58.49
CA LEU A 2 -51.25 -7.20 -58.23
C LEU A 2 -50.24 -7.28 -57.07
N ALA A 3 -49.17 -6.52 -57.25
CA ALA A 3 -48.18 -6.22 -56.25
C ALA A 3 -48.71 -5.14 -55.29
N THR A 4 -48.37 -5.26 -54.01
CA THR A 4 -48.33 -4.14 -53.07
C THR A 4 -46.93 -4.06 -52.50
N ASN A 5 -46.25 -2.98 -52.88
CA ASN A 5 -44.92 -2.60 -52.45
C ASN A 5 -44.88 -2.41 -50.92
N VAL A 6 -43.98 -3.11 -50.25
CA VAL A 6 -43.47 -2.68 -48.95
C VAL A 6 -42.07 -2.14 -49.20
N SER A 7 -41.95 -0.84 -48.99
CA SER A 7 -40.73 -0.05 -49.10
C SER A 7 -39.58 -0.68 -48.33
N GLY A 8 -38.43 -0.79 -49.00
CA GLY A 8 -37.18 -1.22 -48.39
C GLY A 8 -36.86 -0.43 -47.14
N GLN A 9 -36.81 -1.12 -46.00
CA GLN A 9 -35.92 -0.73 -44.92
C GLN A 9 -34.53 -1.19 -45.34
N THR A 10 -33.74 -0.24 -45.85
CA THR A 10 -32.28 -0.35 -45.81
C THR A 10 -31.92 -0.53 -44.34
N THR A 11 -31.61 -1.76 -43.94
CA THR A 11 -30.82 -2.02 -42.74
C THR A 11 -29.48 -1.32 -42.96
N THR A 12 -29.34 -0.12 -42.44
CA THR A 12 -28.04 0.47 -42.19
C THR A 12 -27.38 -0.43 -41.16
N ASN A 13 -26.59 -1.39 -41.65
CA ASN A 13 -25.48 -1.92 -40.89
C ASN A 13 -24.60 -0.72 -40.56
N PHE A 14 -24.84 -0.12 -39.40
CA PHE A 14 -23.78 0.62 -38.73
C PHE A 14 -22.76 -0.45 -38.36
N GLU A 15 -21.77 -0.65 -39.23
CA GLU A 15 -20.48 -1.18 -38.78
C GLU A 15 -20.05 -0.20 -37.68
N GLU A 16 -20.23 -0.59 -36.42
CA GLU A 16 -19.57 0.07 -35.31
C GLU A 16 -18.08 0.12 -35.68
N ALA A 17 -17.52 1.32 -35.69
CA ALA A 17 -16.10 1.49 -35.96
C ALA A 17 -15.35 0.53 -35.01
N PRO A 18 -14.39 -0.27 -35.52
CA PRO A 18 -13.67 -1.21 -34.70
C PRO A 18 -13.06 -0.47 -33.51
N PHE A 19 -13.22 -1.03 -32.32
CA PHE A 19 -12.70 -0.47 -31.09
C PHE A 19 -11.19 -0.22 -31.23
N ASP A 20 -10.78 1.05 -31.24
CA ASP A 20 -9.38 1.44 -31.28
C ASP A 20 -8.84 1.51 -29.85
N PHE A 21 -8.23 0.40 -29.41
CA PHE A 21 -7.65 0.29 -28.08
C PHE A 21 -6.55 1.33 -27.84
N GLN A 22 -5.68 1.57 -28.82
CA GLN A 22 -4.52 2.45 -28.68
C GLN A 22 -4.97 3.91 -28.46
N SER A 23 -5.88 4.40 -29.30
CA SER A 23 -6.40 5.77 -29.17
C SER A 23 -7.21 5.95 -27.89
N SER A 24 -7.99 4.94 -27.49
CA SER A 24 -8.79 4.99 -26.28
C SER A 24 -7.92 5.00 -25.01
N LEU A 25 -6.88 4.15 -24.98
CA LEU A 25 -5.91 4.11 -23.88
C LEU A 25 -5.15 5.44 -23.75
N LYS A 26 -4.73 6.02 -24.88
CA LYS A 26 -4.11 7.35 -24.90
C LYS A 26 -5.05 8.40 -24.33
N GLY A 27 -6.33 8.37 -24.73
CA GLY A 27 -7.33 9.29 -24.20
C GLY A 27 -7.51 9.17 -22.69
N LEU A 28 -7.44 7.94 -22.15
CA LEU A 28 -7.53 7.69 -20.72
C LEU A 28 -6.30 8.22 -19.96
N LEU A 29 -5.09 8.03 -20.50
CA LEU A 29 -3.83 8.53 -19.93
C LEU A 29 -3.75 10.06 -19.93
N GLU A 30 -4.25 10.70 -21.00
CA GLU A 30 -4.28 12.15 -21.14
C GLU A 30 -5.45 12.79 -20.38
N GLY A 31 -6.36 11.98 -19.81
CA GLY A 31 -7.54 12.43 -19.09
C GLY A 31 -8.64 13.03 -19.99
N SER A 32 -8.60 12.76 -21.29
CA SER A 32 -9.66 13.19 -22.22
C SER A 32 -10.91 12.30 -22.13
N ILE A 33 -10.77 11.09 -21.61
CA ILE A 33 -11.89 10.24 -21.16
C ILE A 33 -11.67 9.80 -19.71
N PRO A 34 -12.74 9.70 -18.89
CA PRO A 34 -12.61 9.37 -17.46
C PRO A 34 -12.47 7.86 -17.19
N SER A 35 -12.97 7.03 -18.10
CA SER A 35 -12.97 5.57 -18.00
C SER A 35 -13.02 4.93 -19.39
N LEU A 36 -12.64 3.65 -19.47
CA LEU A 36 -12.62 2.86 -20.70
C LEU A 36 -13.23 1.48 -20.45
N SER A 37 -14.20 1.09 -21.28
CA SER A 37 -14.72 -0.29 -21.31
C SER A 37 -13.86 -1.16 -22.21
N LEU A 38 -13.54 -2.36 -21.76
CA LEU A 38 -12.82 -3.38 -22.53
C LEU A 38 -13.77 -4.41 -23.16
N ALA A 39 -15.09 -4.21 -23.06
CA ALA A 39 -16.11 -5.23 -23.41
C ALA A 39 -16.09 -5.69 -24.88
N SER A 40 -15.53 -4.89 -25.78
CA SER A 40 -15.37 -5.18 -27.20
C SER A 40 -14.10 -5.97 -27.53
N MET A 41 -13.23 -6.24 -26.55
CA MET A 41 -11.98 -6.97 -26.74
C MET A 41 -12.20 -8.49 -26.76
N ASP A 42 -11.28 -9.18 -27.42
CA ASP A 42 -11.27 -10.64 -27.47
C ASP A 42 -11.04 -11.28 -26.09
N SER A 43 -11.42 -12.56 -25.97
CA SER A 43 -11.23 -13.31 -24.73
C SER A 43 -9.75 -13.46 -24.37
N ILE A 44 -9.42 -13.29 -23.09
CA ILE A 44 -8.04 -13.23 -22.60
C ILE A 44 -7.66 -14.59 -22.01
N PRO A 45 -6.56 -15.23 -22.46
CA PRO A 45 -6.09 -16.47 -21.85
C PRO A 45 -5.79 -16.29 -20.35
N ILE A 46 -6.19 -17.26 -19.53
CA ILE A 46 -5.82 -17.32 -18.11
C ILE A 46 -4.60 -18.22 -17.97
N VAL A 47 -3.55 -17.70 -17.34
CA VAL A 47 -2.36 -18.46 -17.00
C VAL A 47 -2.36 -18.76 -15.51
N THR A 48 -2.18 -20.03 -15.18
CA THR A 48 -2.00 -20.48 -13.81
C THR A 48 -0.52 -20.34 -13.45
N VAL A 49 -0.20 -19.33 -12.63
CA VAL A 49 1.18 -19.04 -12.19
C VAL A 49 1.56 -19.72 -10.89
N MET A 50 0.56 -20.24 -10.15
CA MET A 50 0.71 -21.00 -8.91
C MET A 50 -0.39 -22.06 -8.79
N HIS A 51 -0.21 -23.05 -7.92
CA HIS A 51 -1.12 -24.20 -7.79
C HIS A 51 -1.71 -24.28 -6.38
N GLU A 52 -2.46 -23.24 -6.00
CA GLU A 52 -3.14 -23.15 -4.71
C GLU A 52 -4.64 -23.38 -4.85
N LYS A 53 -5.34 -23.56 -3.73
CA LYS A 53 -6.81 -23.70 -3.69
C LYS A 53 -7.55 -22.54 -4.36
N ILE A 54 -6.99 -21.33 -4.29
CA ILE A 54 -7.55 -20.15 -4.95
C ILE A 54 -7.54 -20.32 -6.47
N ASP A 55 -6.48 -20.89 -7.06
CA ASP A 55 -6.41 -21.14 -8.50
C ASP A 55 -7.39 -22.23 -8.94
N GLU A 56 -7.57 -23.30 -8.14
CA GLU A 56 -8.56 -24.34 -8.43
C GLU A 56 -9.99 -23.79 -8.46
N ARG A 57 -10.29 -22.77 -7.64
CA ARG A 57 -11.59 -22.09 -7.65
C ARG A 57 -11.72 -21.18 -8.85
N ASP A 58 -10.66 -20.47 -9.20
CA ASP A 58 -10.62 -19.64 -10.38
C ASP A 58 -10.86 -20.47 -11.66
N GLN A 59 -10.18 -21.61 -11.79
CA GLN A 59 -10.38 -22.56 -12.88
C GLN A 59 -11.82 -23.10 -12.94
N ARG A 60 -12.48 -23.31 -11.80
CA ARG A 60 -13.90 -23.71 -11.76
C ARG A 60 -14.84 -22.61 -12.24
N ARG A 61 -14.52 -21.33 -11.99
CA ARG A 61 -15.26 -20.18 -12.54
C ARG A 61 -15.02 -20.01 -14.04
N HIS A 62 -13.84 -20.37 -14.51
CA HIS A 62 -13.40 -20.21 -15.90
C HIS A 62 -12.95 -21.54 -16.53
N PRO A 63 -13.87 -22.50 -16.76
CA PRO A 63 -13.52 -23.88 -17.16
C PRO A 63 -12.85 -23.99 -18.53
N TYR A 64 -12.96 -22.96 -19.37
CA TYR A 64 -12.31 -22.90 -20.68
C TYR A 64 -10.92 -22.26 -20.64
N GLY A 65 -10.50 -21.69 -19.51
CA GLY A 65 -9.21 -21.02 -19.35
C GLY A 65 -9.13 -19.64 -20.00
N TYR A 66 -10.27 -18.94 -20.16
CA TYR A 66 -10.31 -17.59 -20.72
C TYR A 66 -11.23 -16.67 -19.90
N LEU A 67 -10.87 -15.40 -19.84
CA LEU A 67 -11.72 -14.30 -19.36
C LEU A 67 -12.47 -13.67 -20.52
N ASN A 68 -13.72 -13.29 -20.27
CA ASN A 68 -14.48 -12.47 -21.19
C ASN A 68 -14.46 -11.01 -20.69
N PRO A 69 -13.81 -10.08 -21.42
CA PRO A 69 -13.70 -8.67 -21.04
C PRO A 69 -15.05 -7.94 -20.84
N HIS A 70 -16.14 -8.48 -21.38
CA HIS A 70 -17.49 -7.97 -21.16
C HIS A 70 -17.88 -7.92 -19.66
N PHE A 71 -17.28 -8.76 -18.83
CA PHE A 71 -17.56 -8.82 -17.40
C PHE A 71 -16.61 -8.00 -16.53
N PHE A 72 -15.74 -7.18 -17.14
CA PHE A 72 -14.89 -6.27 -16.39
C PHE A 72 -15.61 -4.97 -16.09
N LYS A 73 -15.30 -4.39 -14.94
CA LYS A 73 -15.60 -2.98 -14.70
C LYS A 73 -14.75 -2.10 -15.64
N GLU A 74 -15.26 -0.92 -15.94
CA GLU A 74 -14.51 0.06 -16.73
C GLU A 74 -13.21 0.43 -16.01
N ILE A 75 -12.12 0.48 -16.78
CA ILE A 75 -10.80 0.84 -16.27
C ILE A 75 -10.63 2.36 -16.22
N LYS A 76 -9.79 2.81 -15.30
CA LYS A 76 -9.35 4.20 -15.10
C LYS A 76 -7.85 4.32 -15.30
N ALA A 77 -7.34 5.55 -15.38
CA ALA A 77 -5.90 5.79 -15.55
C ALA A 77 -5.02 5.09 -14.49
N LYS A 78 -5.51 5.00 -13.23
CA LYS A 78 -4.82 4.32 -12.13
C LYS A 78 -4.68 2.79 -12.31
N ASP A 79 -5.50 2.21 -13.17
CA ASP A 79 -5.54 0.76 -13.40
C ASP A 79 -4.47 0.34 -14.42
N ILE A 80 -3.87 1.32 -15.12
CA ILE A 80 -2.74 1.13 -16.03
C ILE A 80 -1.44 1.02 -15.22
N GLN A 81 -0.81 -0.16 -15.26
CA GLN A 81 0.44 -0.40 -14.55
C GLN A 81 1.65 -0.06 -15.41
N GLU A 82 1.62 -0.45 -16.68
CA GLU A 82 2.72 -0.23 -17.62
C GLU A 82 2.24 -0.10 -19.06
N VAL A 83 2.90 0.79 -19.81
CA VAL A 83 2.75 0.89 -21.26
C VAL A 83 4.15 0.83 -21.85
N SER A 84 4.44 -0.22 -22.60
CA SER A 84 5.69 -0.41 -23.32
C SER A 84 5.46 -0.44 -24.82
N GLU A 85 6.53 -0.54 -25.61
CA GLU A 85 6.44 -0.73 -27.07
C GLU A 85 5.85 -2.09 -27.46
N LYS A 86 5.79 -3.05 -26.54
CA LYS A 86 5.40 -4.44 -26.85
C LYS A 86 4.14 -4.91 -26.14
N PHE A 87 3.79 -4.27 -25.04
CA PHE A 87 2.59 -4.62 -24.28
C PHE A 87 2.04 -3.43 -23.49
N VAL A 88 0.77 -3.55 -23.15
CA VAL A 88 0.07 -2.74 -22.16
C VAL A 88 -0.34 -3.66 -21.03
N LEU A 89 -0.01 -3.29 -19.80
CA LEU A 89 -0.34 -4.03 -18.58
C LEU A 89 -1.36 -3.25 -17.77
N LEU A 90 -2.50 -3.89 -17.52
CA LEU A 90 -3.61 -3.34 -16.77
C LEU A 90 -3.93 -4.24 -15.58
N VAL A 91 -4.53 -3.67 -14.55
CA VAL A 91 -5.23 -4.42 -13.51
C VAL A 91 -6.71 -4.11 -13.58
N VAL A 92 -7.52 -5.15 -13.79
CA VAL A 92 -8.96 -5.03 -13.97
C VAL A 92 -9.70 -5.69 -12.80
N GLU A 93 -10.87 -5.16 -12.48
CA GLU A 93 -11.81 -5.81 -11.57
C GLU A 93 -12.89 -6.51 -12.38
N ASP A 94 -13.13 -7.79 -12.09
CA ASP A 94 -14.20 -8.55 -12.74
C ASP A 94 -15.54 -8.50 -11.98
N GLN A 95 -16.56 -9.14 -12.55
CA GLN A 95 -17.91 -9.20 -11.97
C GLN A 95 -17.98 -9.87 -10.59
N PHE A 96 -16.96 -10.63 -10.17
CA PHE A 96 -16.89 -11.27 -8.86
C PHE A 96 -16.13 -10.42 -7.84
N GLY A 97 -15.63 -9.25 -8.24
CA GLY A 97 -14.81 -8.39 -7.38
C GLY A 97 -13.35 -8.85 -7.29
N GLN A 98 -12.92 -9.78 -8.14
CA GLN A 98 -11.53 -10.23 -8.18
C GLN A 98 -10.69 -9.19 -8.94
N LEU A 99 -9.45 -8.98 -8.52
CA LEU A 99 -8.49 -8.15 -9.28
C LEU A 99 -7.55 -9.04 -10.07
N ARG A 100 -7.38 -8.71 -11.35
CA ARG A 100 -6.60 -9.50 -12.31
C ARG A 100 -5.62 -8.62 -13.05
N ALA A 101 -4.37 -9.06 -13.14
CA ALA A 101 -3.46 -8.48 -14.12
C ALA A 101 -3.80 -9.05 -15.49
N VAL A 102 -3.88 -8.18 -16.48
CA VAL A 102 -4.14 -8.53 -17.88
C VAL A 102 -3.13 -7.81 -18.75
N SER A 103 -2.58 -8.51 -19.73
CA SER A 103 -1.64 -7.94 -20.70
C SER A 103 -2.20 -8.03 -22.11
N PHE A 104 -1.98 -6.95 -22.87
CA PHE A 104 -2.39 -6.82 -24.26
C PHE A 104 -1.20 -6.34 -25.09
N THR A 105 -1.20 -6.57 -26.40
CA THR A 105 -0.31 -5.83 -27.31
C THR A 105 -0.74 -4.35 -27.37
N PRO A 106 0.11 -3.43 -27.86
CA PRO A 106 -0.27 -2.02 -28.02
C PRO A 106 -1.52 -1.81 -28.90
N GLU A 107 -1.81 -2.75 -29.81
CA GLU A 107 -2.98 -2.75 -30.68
C GLU A 107 -4.23 -3.37 -30.02
N GLY A 108 -4.12 -3.88 -28.79
CA GLY A 108 -5.25 -4.44 -28.05
C GLY A 108 -5.47 -5.93 -28.26
N VAL A 109 -4.49 -6.69 -28.77
CA VAL A 109 -4.61 -8.15 -28.85
C VAL A 109 -4.32 -8.75 -27.47
N PRO A 110 -5.22 -9.56 -26.86
CA PRO A 110 -4.96 -10.22 -25.58
C PRO A 110 -3.72 -11.10 -25.60
N ILE A 111 -2.89 -11.00 -24.56
CA ILE A 111 -1.73 -11.88 -24.37
C ILE A 111 -2.09 -12.92 -23.32
N GLU A 112 -2.29 -12.53 -22.06
CA GLU A 112 -2.68 -13.42 -20.96
C GLU A 112 -3.13 -12.65 -19.72
N SER A 113 -3.57 -13.38 -18.69
CA SER A 113 -4.06 -12.86 -17.43
C SER A 113 -3.73 -13.75 -16.25
N ILE A 114 -3.57 -13.14 -15.07
CA ILE A 114 -3.37 -13.82 -13.79
C ILE A 114 -4.27 -13.21 -12.71
N LEU A 115 -4.65 -14.03 -11.72
CA LEU A 115 -5.39 -13.58 -10.55
C LEU A 115 -4.44 -12.99 -9.51
N LEU A 116 -4.62 -11.70 -9.18
CA LEU A 116 -3.81 -10.98 -8.19
C LEU A 116 -4.44 -10.95 -6.81
N ASN A 117 -5.76 -10.76 -6.75
CA ASN A 117 -6.49 -10.63 -5.50
C ASN A 117 -7.85 -11.34 -5.60
N ASP A 118 -8.10 -12.18 -4.60
CA ASP A 118 -9.38 -12.80 -4.32
C ASP A 118 -9.46 -13.02 -2.79
N GLN A 119 -10.67 -13.12 -2.26
CA GLN A 119 -10.90 -13.40 -0.85
C GLN A 119 -12.04 -14.38 -0.71
N PHE A 120 -11.80 -15.42 0.07
CA PHE A 120 -12.76 -16.45 0.41
C PHE A 120 -12.93 -16.54 1.91
N TYR A 121 -14.17 -16.79 2.30
CA TYR A 121 -14.56 -16.99 3.69
C TYR A 121 -15.40 -18.26 3.80
N TYR A 122 -14.99 -19.16 4.67
CA TYR A 122 -15.67 -20.40 4.98
C TYR A 122 -16.21 -20.36 6.40
N ALA A 123 -17.53 -20.36 6.54
CA ALA A 123 -18.19 -20.46 7.83
C ALA A 123 -18.35 -21.92 8.25
N GLY A 124 -17.47 -22.41 9.13
CA GLY A 124 -17.65 -23.69 9.83
C GLY A 124 -18.26 -23.52 11.22
N SER A 125 -18.84 -24.59 11.76
CA SER A 125 -19.43 -24.59 13.12
C SER A 125 -18.38 -24.57 14.24
N ILE A 126 -17.12 -24.92 13.93
CA ILE A 126 -16.01 -25.02 14.88
C ILE A 126 -15.01 -23.88 14.66
N ALA A 127 -14.76 -23.51 13.41
CA ALA A 127 -13.87 -22.43 13.02
C ALA A 127 -14.31 -21.84 11.69
N HIS A 128 -13.96 -20.58 11.47
CA HIS A 128 -14.05 -19.92 10.18
C HIS A 128 -12.67 -19.92 9.50
N GLU A 129 -12.61 -20.16 8.20
CA GLU A 129 -11.37 -20.11 7.43
C GLU A 129 -11.42 -18.95 6.44
N VAL A 130 -10.35 -18.15 6.38
CA VAL A 130 -10.16 -17.11 5.37
C VAL A 130 -8.94 -17.43 4.53
N GLU A 131 -9.14 -17.45 3.23
CA GLU A 131 -8.10 -17.59 2.21
C GLU A 131 -8.12 -16.33 1.34
N SER A 132 -7.00 -15.64 1.18
CA SER A 132 -6.95 -14.46 0.30
C SER A 132 -5.58 -14.27 -0.34
N ARG A 133 -5.54 -13.52 -1.44
CA ARG A 133 -4.31 -12.98 -2.01
C ARG A 133 -4.30 -11.48 -1.85
N ARG A 134 -3.31 -10.92 -1.14
CA ARG A 134 -3.12 -9.47 -1.10
C ARG A 134 -1.70 -9.07 -0.74
N TYR A 135 -1.30 -7.85 -1.09
CA TYR A 135 0.01 -7.31 -0.69
C TYR A 135 0.04 -6.86 0.77
N SER A 136 -1.01 -6.18 1.24
CA SER A 136 -1.14 -5.72 2.62
C SER A 136 -2.61 -5.59 3.02
N PRO A 137 -2.95 -5.33 4.31
CA PRO A 137 -4.34 -5.13 4.74
C PRO A 137 -5.08 -4.02 3.97
N SER A 138 -4.37 -3.00 3.49
CA SER A 138 -4.99 -1.89 2.74
C SER A 138 -4.72 -1.92 1.24
N ILE A 139 -3.80 -2.77 0.76
CA ILE A 139 -3.37 -2.80 -0.64
C ILE A 139 -3.47 -4.22 -1.22
N PRO A 140 -4.26 -4.44 -2.29
CA PRO A 140 -4.45 -5.77 -2.84
C PRO A 140 -3.20 -6.32 -3.56
N TYR A 141 -2.39 -5.47 -4.18
CA TYR A 141 -1.15 -5.89 -4.83
C TYR A 141 -0.19 -4.69 -4.92
N PHE A 142 1.10 -4.96 -5.04
CA PHE A 142 2.10 -3.97 -5.39
C PHE A 142 2.72 -4.34 -6.74
N TYR A 143 2.90 -3.38 -7.64
CA TYR A 143 3.62 -3.59 -8.89
C TYR A 143 4.97 -2.88 -8.81
N ASP A 144 6.05 -3.66 -8.69
CA ASP A 144 7.40 -3.13 -8.76
C ASP A 144 7.74 -2.79 -10.21
N ARG A 145 7.74 -1.50 -10.52
CA ARG A 145 8.04 -0.96 -11.84
C ARG A 145 9.51 -1.09 -12.25
N ILE A 146 10.42 -1.33 -11.30
CA ILE A 146 11.84 -1.53 -11.57
C ILE A 146 12.09 -3.01 -11.90
N GLY A 147 11.53 -3.90 -11.08
CA GLY A 147 11.60 -5.35 -11.28
C GLY A 147 10.65 -5.88 -12.36
N HIS A 148 9.67 -5.07 -12.81
CA HIS A 148 8.55 -5.47 -13.65
C HIS A 148 7.81 -6.69 -13.07
N GLU A 149 7.45 -6.62 -11.79
CA GLU A 149 6.85 -7.75 -11.08
C GLU A 149 5.67 -7.36 -10.18
N PHE A 150 4.67 -8.23 -10.15
CA PHE A 150 3.61 -8.16 -9.15
C PHE A 150 4.08 -8.82 -7.85
N VAL A 151 3.83 -8.14 -6.74
CA VAL A 151 4.14 -8.59 -5.39
C VAL A 151 2.84 -8.65 -4.59
N PHE A 152 2.58 -9.79 -3.97
CA PHE A 152 1.46 -10.01 -3.07
C PHE A 152 1.77 -11.22 -2.18
N SER A 153 0.85 -11.55 -1.28
CA SER A 153 0.99 -12.67 -0.34
C SER A 153 -0.24 -13.56 -0.45
N THR A 154 -0.07 -14.87 -0.27
CA THR A 154 -1.20 -15.77 -0.02
C THR A 154 -1.38 -15.91 1.47
N ILE A 155 -2.58 -15.59 1.96
CA ILE A 155 -2.91 -15.62 3.38
C ILE A 155 -3.92 -16.72 3.67
N PHE A 156 -3.67 -17.44 4.77
CA PHE A 156 -4.59 -18.41 5.34
C PHE A 156 -4.76 -18.12 6.83
N LYS A 157 -5.99 -17.80 7.25
CA LYS A 157 -6.33 -17.46 8.63
C LYS A 157 -7.44 -18.36 9.14
N ILE A 158 -7.36 -18.73 10.42
CA ILE A 158 -8.42 -19.47 11.12
C ILE A 158 -8.94 -18.59 12.26
N MET A 159 -10.25 -18.38 12.27
CA MET A 159 -10.93 -17.54 13.25
C MET A 159 -11.96 -18.34 14.04
N SER A 160 -12.23 -17.92 15.27
CA SER A 160 -13.33 -18.50 16.04
C SER A 160 -14.69 -18.04 15.50
N PRO A 161 -15.77 -18.84 15.59
CA PRO A 161 -17.08 -18.46 15.07
C PRO A 161 -17.85 -17.37 15.83
N GLY A 162 -17.35 -16.90 16.97
CA GLY A 162 -18.05 -15.97 17.87
C GLY A 162 -17.99 -14.50 17.44
N GLU A 163 -18.76 -13.64 18.10
CA GLU A 163 -18.64 -12.18 17.94
C GLU A 163 -17.22 -11.73 18.30
N ASN A 164 -16.61 -10.90 17.45
CA ASN A 164 -15.21 -10.45 17.43
C ASN A 164 -14.17 -11.32 16.69
N ASN A 165 -14.55 -12.47 16.10
CA ASN A 165 -13.70 -13.30 15.20
C ASN A 165 -12.17 -13.32 15.51
N PRO A 166 -11.73 -13.55 16.76
CA PRO A 166 -10.30 -13.58 17.06
C PRO A 166 -9.62 -14.69 16.26
N LEU A 167 -8.38 -14.43 15.85
CA LEU A 167 -7.51 -15.45 15.27
C LEU A 167 -7.24 -16.53 16.32
N VAL A 168 -7.44 -17.78 15.94
CA VAL A 168 -7.33 -18.92 16.87
C VAL A 168 -5.86 -19.30 17.11
N ASP A 169 -4.98 -19.09 16.13
CA ASP A 169 -3.56 -19.40 16.25
C ASP A 169 -2.67 -18.40 15.49
N LEU A 170 -2.20 -17.37 16.19
CA LEU A 170 -1.30 -16.37 15.62
C LEU A 170 0.07 -16.95 15.18
N HIS A 171 0.48 -18.11 15.68
CA HIS A 171 1.80 -18.66 15.38
C HIS A 171 1.83 -19.53 14.11
N PHE A 172 0.67 -20.00 13.63
CA PHE A 172 0.56 -20.93 12.50
C PHE A 172 -0.04 -20.31 11.22
N HIS A 173 0.02 -18.98 11.08
CA HIS A 173 -0.54 -18.28 9.93
C HIS A 173 0.52 -17.60 9.07
N GLU A 174 0.52 -17.94 7.78
CA GLU A 174 1.19 -17.14 6.76
C GLU A 174 0.53 -15.75 6.69
N ASP A 175 1.36 -14.73 6.52
CA ASP A 175 0.93 -13.35 6.47
C ASP A 175 1.78 -12.54 5.50
N GLU A 176 1.33 -11.30 5.31
CA GLU A 176 1.89 -10.29 4.44
C GLU A 176 3.28 -9.82 4.86
N THR A 177 3.74 -10.19 6.06
CA THR A 177 5.05 -9.85 6.59
C THR A 177 6.09 -10.96 6.41
N THR A 178 5.69 -12.15 5.97
CA THR A 178 6.57 -13.33 5.94
C THR A 178 6.46 -14.14 4.65
N ASN A 179 5.30 -14.12 3.98
CA ASN A 179 5.02 -14.92 2.79
C ASN A 179 4.86 -14.02 1.56
N ILE A 180 5.96 -13.70 0.88
CA ILE A 180 5.94 -12.85 -0.31
C ILE A 180 5.95 -13.72 -1.57
N CYS A 181 4.98 -13.50 -2.45
CA CYS A 181 4.90 -14.07 -3.78
C CYS A 181 5.21 -12.99 -4.82
N ARG A 182 6.07 -13.33 -5.78
CA ARG A 182 6.45 -12.48 -6.91
C ARG A 182 6.10 -13.14 -8.23
N VAL A 183 5.53 -12.36 -9.15
CA VAL A 183 5.22 -12.79 -10.52
C VAL A 183 5.76 -11.75 -11.50
N ALA A 184 6.81 -12.11 -12.24
CA ALA A 184 7.46 -11.20 -13.17
C ALA A 184 6.71 -11.10 -14.51
N VAL A 185 6.79 -9.94 -15.13
CA VAL A 185 6.27 -9.65 -16.47
C VAL A 185 7.46 -9.56 -17.43
N SER A 186 7.48 -10.45 -18.41
CA SER A 186 8.51 -10.48 -19.45
C SER A 186 8.40 -9.27 -20.39
N ALA A 187 9.46 -9.03 -21.17
CA ALA A 187 9.48 -7.99 -22.21
C ALA A 187 8.41 -8.17 -23.32
N GLN A 188 7.71 -9.30 -23.35
CA GLN A 188 6.60 -9.58 -24.27
C GLN A 188 5.24 -9.54 -23.56
N GLY A 189 5.17 -9.06 -22.31
CA GLY A 189 3.93 -8.98 -21.54
C GLY A 189 3.42 -10.32 -20.98
N ARG A 190 4.25 -11.38 -20.99
CA ARG A 190 3.89 -12.68 -20.40
C ARG A 190 4.35 -12.80 -18.95
N PHE A 191 3.53 -13.40 -18.11
CA PHE A 191 3.76 -13.68 -16.69
C PHE A 191 4.62 -14.92 -16.48
N SER A 192 5.57 -14.84 -15.56
CA SER A 192 6.36 -15.99 -15.12
C SER A 192 5.56 -16.88 -14.16
N SER A 193 6.09 -18.06 -13.87
CA SER A 193 5.67 -18.80 -12.67
C SER A 193 5.94 -17.96 -11.41
N ALA A 194 5.12 -18.17 -10.38
CA ALA A 194 5.28 -17.51 -9.10
C ALA A 194 6.57 -17.94 -8.39
N HIS A 195 7.25 -16.97 -7.79
CA HIS A 195 8.40 -17.18 -6.92
C HIS A 195 8.03 -16.82 -5.48
N PHE A 196 8.12 -17.79 -4.57
CA PHE A 196 7.86 -17.59 -3.15
C PHE A 196 9.14 -17.24 -2.40
N GLU A 197 9.09 -16.17 -1.65
CA GLU A 197 10.19 -15.65 -0.84
C GLU A 197 9.75 -15.66 0.63
N GLN A 198 10.45 -16.44 1.45
CA GLN A 198 10.32 -16.33 2.90
C GLN A 198 11.14 -15.15 3.40
N VAL A 199 10.44 -14.12 3.85
CA VAL A 199 11.06 -12.89 4.36
C VAL A 199 11.14 -12.95 5.87
N SER A 200 12.29 -12.58 6.44
CA SER A 200 12.39 -12.42 7.88
C SER A 200 11.55 -11.23 8.34
N SER A 201 10.79 -11.42 9.42
CA SER A 201 10.01 -10.36 10.08
C SER A 201 10.55 -10.18 11.50
N PRO A 202 11.63 -9.38 11.70
CA PRO A 202 12.20 -9.13 13.01
C PRO A 202 11.15 -8.54 13.97
N LYS A 203 11.33 -8.79 15.25
CA LYS A 203 10.38 -8.40 16.30
C LYS A 203 11.00 -7.39 17.25
N ILE A 204 10.23 -6.39 17.64
CA ILE A 204 10.51 -5.49 18.77
C ILE A 204 9.55 -5.87 19.89
N TYR A 205 10.09 -6.24 21.05
CA TYR A 205 9.32 -6.71 22.19
C TYR A 205 8.97 -5.55 23.15
N PHE A 206 7.70 -5.47 23.53
CA PHE A 206 7.19 -4.64 24.62
C PHE A 206 6.73 -5.54 25.77
N GLU A 207 6.26 -4.97 26.87
CA GLU A 207 5.81 -5.75 28.04
C GLU A 207 4.68 -6.75 27.70
N ARG A 208 3.73 -6.35 26.83
CA ARG A 208 2.48 -7.08 26.58
C ARG A 208 2.31 -7.61 25.16
N PHE A 209 3.14 -7.16 24.23
CA PHE A 209 3.07 -7.54 22.83
C PHE A 209 4.43 -7.37 22.17
N ALA A 210 4.57 -7.86 20.95
CA ALA A 210 5.67 -7.56 20.06
C ALA A 210 5.15 -6.97 18.75
N LEU A 211 5.94 -6.07 18.16
CA LEU A 211 5.70 -5.52 16.83
C LEU A 211 6.67 -6.19 15.85
N ALA A 212 6.16 -6.82 14.80
CA ALA A 212 6.95 -7.52 13.78
C ALA A 212 6.79 -6.84 12.41
N SER A 213 7.88 -6.70 11.66
CA SER A 213 7.82 -6.21 10.27
C SER A 213 9.13 -6.46 9.51
N PRO A 214 9.09 -6.77 8.20
CA PRO A 214 10.26 -6.78 7.32
C PRO A 214 10.97 -5.44 7.27
N PHE A 215 10.25 -4.34 7.55
CA PHE A 215 10.81 -3.00 7.66
C PHE A 215 11.99 -2.96 8.65
N PHE A 216 11.98 -3.81 9.67
CA PHE A 216 13.03 -3.89 10.68
C PHE A 216 14.29 -4.65 10.22
N ASN A 217 14.29 -5.33 9.06
CA ASN A 217 15.47 -6.03 8.56
C ASN A 217 16.65 -5.06 8.31
N GLN A 218 16.35 -3.87 7.83
CA GLN A 218 17.35 -2.83 7.57
C GLN A 218 17.83 -2.14 8.87
N LEU A 219 17.09 -2.28 9.97
CA LEU A 219 17.48 -1.80 11.30
C LEU A 219 18.39 -2.80 12.04
N SER A 220 18.66 -3.97 11.45
CA SER A 220 19.14 -5.15 12.17
C SER A 220 20.49 -4.97 12.86
N ASP A 221 21.45 -4.18 12.36
CA ASP A 221 22.72 -3.99 13.06
C ASP A 221 22.60 -3.15 14.35
N LYS A 222 21.58 -2.29 14.45
CA LYS A 222 21.28 -1.50 15.67
C LYS A 222 20.27 -2.18 16.61
N LEU A 223 19.42 -3.07 16.08
CA LEU A 223 18.47 -3.87 16.87
C LEU A 223 19.08 -5.17 17.41
N ARG A 224 20.14 -5.70 16.77
CA ARG A 224 20.82 -6.98 17.13
C ARG A 224 21.54 -6.95 18.47
N GLU A 225 21.91 -5.78 18.99
CA GLU A 225 22.43 -5.65 20.35
C GLU A 225 21.30 -5.76 21.39
N GLY A 226 20.50 -6.84 21.34
CA GLY A 226 19.61 -7.31 22.40
C GLY A 226 19.05 -6.22 23.32
N VAL A 227 18.48 -5.16 22.76
CA VAL A 227 17.82 -4.16 23.59
C VAL A 227 16.49 -4.78 23.97
N ASP A 228 16.53 -5.47 25.11
CA ASP A 228 15.34 -5.93 25.79
C ASP A 228 14.56 -4.69 26.24
N TYR A 229 13.66 -4.22 25.36
CA TYR A 229 12.83 -3.05 25.60
C TYR A 229 11.76 -3.32 26.66
N GLN A 230 11.70 -4.53 27.26
CA GLN A 230 10.88 -4.84 28.44
C GLN A 230 11.10 -3.89 29.64
N LYS A 231 12.15 -3.05 29.62
CA LYS A 231 12.46 -2.08 30.68
C LYS A 231 12.23 -0.61 30.33
N ARG A 232 11.77 -0.28 29.12
CA ARG A 232 11.42 1.11 28.79
C ARG A 232 9.90 1.24 28.93
N GLY A 233 9.45 2.31 29.59
CA GLY A 233 8.04 2.58 29.85
C GLY A 233 7.21 2.74 28.57
N ASP A 234 6.09 3.43 28.65
CA ASP A 234 5.06 3.51 27.60
C ASP A 234 5.52 4.14 26.26
N SER A 235 6.81 4.38 26.00
CA SER A 235 7.31 4.96 24.74
C SER A 235 8.69 4.44 24.29
N LEU A 236 8.82 4.22 22.98
CA LEU A 236 10.05 3.83 22.29
C LEU A 236 10.32 4.75 21.08
N SER A 237 11.53 5.29 20.98
CA SER A 237 12.00 5.99 19.77
C SER A 237 12.90 5.11 18.90
N ILE A 238 12.60 5.05 17.60
CA ILE A 238 13.34 4.33 16.57
C ILE A 238 13.87 5.36 15.57
N TYR A 239 15.19 5.46 15.45
CA TYR A 239 15.85 6.40 14.53
C TYR A 239 16.05 5.76 13.17
N LEU A 240 15.43 6.35 12.15
CA LEU A 240 15.48 5.87 10.78
C LEU A 240 16.57 6.60 9.99
N ASP A 241 17.18 5.90 9.05
CA ASP A 241 17.96 6.56 8.00
C ASP A 241 17.05 7.15 6.92
N ARG A 242 17.66 7.74 5.88
CA ARG A 242 16.95 8.42 4.80
C ARG A 242 16.09 7.44 3.98
N ASP A 243 16.63 6.30 3.61
CA ASP A 243 15.94 5.32 2.75
C ASP A 243 14.73 4.74 3.48
N GLN A 244 14.88 4.44 4.78
CA GLN A 244 13.80 4.00 5.64
C GLN A 244 12.74 5.08 5.86
N SER A 245 13.15 6.33 6.04
CA SER A 245 12.23 7.45 6.19
C SER A 245 11.37 7.62 4.93
N VAL A 246 11.99 7.49 3.75
CA VAL A 246 11.29 7.54 2.45
C VAL A 246 10.37 6.32 2.30
N GLN A 247 10.83 5.10 2.59
CA GLN A 247 10.00 3.91 2.51
C GLN A 247 8.77 4.00 3.43
N LEU A 248 8.93 4.52 4.65
CA LEU A 248 7.82 4.64 5.60
C LEU A 248 6.80 5.69 5.13
N LEU A 249 7.25 6.83 4.63
CA LEU A 249 6.40 8.00 4.40
C LEU A 249 5.95 8.23 2.95
N SER A 250 6.76 7.82 1.98
CA SER A 250 6.52 8.14 0.57
C SER A 250 5.26 7.44 0.05
N ASN A 251 4.43 8.21 -0.65
CA ASN A 251 3.30 7.72 -1.44
C ASN A 251 3.65 7.56 -2.93
N ASP A 252 4.95 7.49 -3.24
CA ASP A 252 5.43 7.23 -4.60
C ASP A 252 5.11 5.77 -4.98
N VAL A 253 4.77 5.57 -6.26
CA VAL A 253 4.43 4.26 -6.85
C VAL A 253 5.58 3.25 -6.75
N LEU A 254 6.80 3.70 -6.48
CA LEU A 254 7.97 2.85 -6.29
C LEU A 254 8.06 2.23 -4.88
N PHE A 255 7.29 2.71 -3.91
CA PHE A 255 7.32 2.18 -2.54
C PHE A 255 5.98 1.56 -2.15
N GLY A 256 6.02 0.30 -1.72
CA GLY A 256 4.86 -0.38 -1.17
C GLY A 256 4.45 0.12 0.23
N ALA A 257 3.41 -0.49 0.78
CA ALA A 257 3.04 -0.31 2.18
C ALA A 257 4.15 -0.76 3.14
N ALA A 258 4.24 -0.07 4.27
CA ALA A 258 5.02 -0.51 5.42
C ALA A 258 4.06 -1.20 6.39
N THR A 259 3.96 -2.53 6.26
CA THR A 259 3.04 -3.38 7.02
C THR A 259 3.70 -3.87 8.30
N PHE A 260 2.96 -3.78 9.39
CA PHE A 260 3.38 -4.25 10.70
C PHE A 260 2.38 -5.24 11.24
N ARG A 261 2.87 -6.24 11.95
CA ARG A 261 2.06 -7.24 12.65
C ARG A 261 2.24 -7.09 14.16
N MET A 262 1.12 -7.06 14.87
CA MET A 262 1.09 -7.14 16.32
C MET A 262 1.02 -8.61 16.73
N LEU A 263 1.84 -8.98 17.71
CA LEU A 263 1.89 -10.31 18.29
C LEU A 263 1.66 -10.15 19.78
N ASP A 264 0.48 -10.51 20.25
CA ASP A 264 0.15 -10.42 21.66
C ASP A 264 0.89 -11.49 22.48
N ALA A 265 1.19 -11.16 23.75
CA ALA A 265 1.66 -12.15 24.71
C ALA A 265 0.48 -12.96 25.29
N ASP A 266 -0.67 -12.30 25.45
CA ASP A 266 -1.94 -12.83 25.96
C ASP A 266 -3.06 -12.48 24.97
N SER A 267 -4.10 -13.32 24.82
CA SER A 267 -5.20 -13.01 23.88
C SER A 267 -5.88 -11.67 24.19
N GLY A 268 -5.93 -10.76 23.22
CA GLY A 268 -6.58 -9.46 23.37
C GLY A 268 -6.91 -8.75 22.05
N THR A 269 -7.27 -7.48 22.13
CA THR A 269 -7.51 -6.60 20.97
C THR A 269 -6.52 -5.45 20.93
N PHE A 270 -6.25 -4.98 19.72
CA PHE A 270 -5.41 -3.82 19.46
C PHE A 270 -6.19 -2.70 18.77
N SER A 271 -5.83 -1.47 19.11
CA SER A 271 -6.19 -0.27 18.36
C SER A 271 -4.93 0.54 18.11
N VAL A 272 -4.70 0.91 16.84
CA VAL A 272 -3.50 1.65 16.43
C VAL A 272 -3.91 2.99 15.86
N SER A 273 -3.44 4.06 16.48
CA SER A 273 -3.60 5.43 15.99
C SER A 273 -2.26 6.03 15.60
N GLN A 274 -2.23 6.86 14.56
CA GLN A 274 -1.03 7.50 14.05
C GLN A 274 -1.14 9.02 14.10
N GLN A 275 -0.05 9.70 14.44
CA GLN A 275 0.10 11.14 14.36
C GLN A 275 1.42 11.49 13.67
N TYR A 276 1.41 12.54 12.86
CA TYR A 276 2.62 13.16 12.31
C TYR A 276 3.02 14.36 13.14
N ILE A 277 4.32 14.49 13.39
CA ILE A 277 4.89 15.66 14.05
C ILE A 277 5.82 16.35 13.07
N SER A 278 5.48 17.59 12.70
CA SER A 278 6.29 18.44 11.85
C SER A 278 7.03 19.47 12.69
N THR A 279 8.31 19.68 12.37
CA THR A 279 9.16 20.70 13.01
C THR A 279 10.08 21.31 11.96
N PHE A 280 10.96 22.24 12.34
CA PHE A 280 11.83 22.92 11.40
C PHE A 280 13.24 22.34 11.35
N GLY A 281 13.77 22.16 10.14
CA GLY A 281 15.15 21.79 9.88
C GLY A 281 15.87 22.88 9.09
N ILE A 282 17.12 23.18 9.46
CA ILE A 282 17.96 24.16 8.78
C ILE A 282 19.22 23.46 8.30
N SER A 283 19.28 23.18 7.00
CA SER A 283 20.46 22.63 6.34
C SER A 283 21.49 23.72 6.07
N GLY A 284 22.70 23.52 6.56
CA GLY A 284 23.90 24.26 6.17
C GLY A 284 24.78 23.45 5.21
N ASP A 285 25.99 23.95 4.97
CA ASP A 285 27.00 23.27 4.17
C ASP A 285 27.67 22.14 4.98
N GLY A 286 27.03 20.97 5.00
CA GLY A 286 27.52 19.77 5.70
C GLY A 286 27.17 19.71 7.20
N ASP A 287 26.33 20.62 7.69
CA ASP A 287 25.79 20.62 9.05
C ASP A 287 24.26 20.82 8.99
N PHE A 288 23.55 20.35 10.01
CA PHE A 288 22.10 20.42 10.08
C PHE A 288 21.64 20.74 11.50
N CYS A 289 20.70 21.67 11.62
CA CYS A 289 20.07 22.02 12.89
C CYS A 289 18.56 21.80 12.88
N ASP A 290 18.08 20.98 13.81
CA ASP A 290 16.66 20.80 14.09
C ASP A 290 16.17 21.72 15.21
N LEU A 291 15.05 22.41 14.95
CA LEU A 291 14.28 23.10 15.96
C LEU A 291 13.13 22.20 16.43
N LYS A 292 13.29 21.53 17.57
CA LYS A 292 12.26 20.65 18.13
C LYS A 292 10.97 21.36 18.57
N SER A 293 11.01 22.69 18.72
CA SER A 293 9.85 23.49 19.12
C SER A 293 9.94 24.89 18.50
N PRO A 294 8.83 25.46 17.97
CA PRO A 294 7.48 24.90 17.97
C PRO A 294 7.32 23.73 16.99
N ALA A 295 6.37 22.85 17.30
CA ALA A 295 5.99 21.70 16.50
C ALA A 295 4.54 21.84 16.04
N TYR A 296 4.23 21.29 14.86
CA TYR A 296 2.86 21.04 14.44
C TYR A 296 2.56 19.56 14.69
N LEU A 297 1.42 19.29 15.31
CA LEU A 297 0.90 17.96 15.56
C LEU A 297 -0.33 17.76 14.68
N SER A 298 -0.33 16.74 13.82
CA SER A 298 -1.54 16.38 13.09
C SER A 298 -2.60 15.82 14.04
N ASP A 299 -3.85 15.73 13.60
CA ASP A 299 -4.83 14.92 14.32
C ASP A 299 -4.40 13.44 14.38
N TRP A 300 -4.86 12.74 15.41
CA TRP A 300 -4.70 11.29 15.50
C TRP A 300 -5.60 10.61 14.48
N LYS A 301 -5.00 9.78 13.62
CA LYS A 301 -5.71 8.96 12.65
C LYS A 301 -5.74 7.52 13.12
N LEU A 302 -6.94 6.97 13.35
CA LEU A 302 -7.10 5.53 13.57
C LEU A 302 -6.71 4.78 12.29
N LEU A 303 -5.81 3.81 12.42
CA LEU A 303 -5.38 2.95 11.32
C LEU A 303 -6.33 1.75 11.21
N ASN A 304 -6.58 1.30 9.97
CA ASN A 304 -7.31 0.07 9.77
C ASN A 304 -6.43 -1.10 10.22
N THR A 305 -6.97 -1.93 11.11
CA THR A 305 -6.31 -3.14 11.60
C THR A 305 -7.11 -4.34 11.09
N GLU A 306 -6.43 -5.31 10.53
CA GLU A 306 -7.04 -6.55 10.07
C GLU A 306 -6.11 -7.71 10.40
N TYR A 307 -6.61 -8.72 11.13
CA TYR A 307 -5.80 -9.89 11.51
C TYR A 307 -4.49 -9.52 12.22
N ASP A 308 -4.56 -8.51 13.11
CA ASP A 308 -3.44 -7.92 13.85
C ASP A 308 -2.38 -7.23 12.98
N LEU A 309 -2.67 -7.03 11.70
CA LEU A 309 -1.83 -6.30 10.77
C LEU A 309 -2.38 -4.91 10.54
N PHE A 310 -1.48 -3.96 10.33
CA PHE A 310 -1.82 -2.62 9.89
C PHE A 310 -0.73 -2.05 8.99
N ASP A 311 -1.14 -1.13 8.13
CA ASP A 311 -0.21 -0.34 7.33
C ASP A 311 -0.02 1.04 7.98
N VAL A 312 1.23 1.47 8.08
CA VAL A 312 1.53 2.86 8.45
C VAL A 312 0.96 3.77 7.37
N ALA A 313 0.16 4.74 7.78
CA ALA A 313 -0.41 5.70 6.84
C ALA A 313 0.71 6.52 6.21
N LYS A 314 0.59 6.77 4.90
CA LYS A 314 1.40 7.75 4.17
C LYS A 314 0.83 9.16 4.40
N TYR A 315 1.66 10.18 4.29
CA TYR A 315 1.23 11.56 4.49
C TYR A 315 0.55 12.11 3.22
N SER A 316 -0.45 12.98 3.40
CA SER A 316 -1.06 13.73 2.28
C SER A 316 -0.27 15.01 1.96
N GLN A 317 -0.46 15.58 0.77
CA GLN A 317 0.13 16.90 0.44
C GLN A 317 -0.29 18.00 1.42
N GLU A 318 -1.52 17.93 1.94
CA GLU A 318 -2.00 18.85 2.97
C GLU A 318 -1.21 18.72 4.28
N GLN A 319 -0.97 17.48 4.72
CA GLN A 319 -0.17 17.20 5.91
C GLN A 319 1.30 17.60 5.73
N GLN A 320 1.86 17.43 4.53
CA GLN A 320 3.19 17.92 4.20
C GLN A 320 3.28 19.45 4.28
N SER A 321 2.20 20.13 3.90
CA SER A 321 2.12 21.59 3.89
C SER A 321 1.77 22.18 5.27
N ALA A 322 1.51 21.34 6.27
CA ALA A 322 1.19 21.79 7.61
C ALA A 322 2.47 22.23 8.35
N ILE A 323 2.44 23.47 8.83
CA ILE A 323 3.60 24.15 9.39
C ILE A 323 3.37 24.53 10.86
N PRO A 324 4.37 24.40 11.73
CA PRO A 324 4.27 24.94 13.07
C PRO A 324 3.93 26.42 13.05
N GLU A 325 3.00 26.86 13.89
CA GLU A 325 2.57 28.25 13.92
C GLU A 325 3.67 29.16 14.46
N ILE A 326 4.32 29.89 13.55
CA ILE A 326 5.37 30.86 13.91
C ILE A 326 5.44 32.00 12.89
N THR A 327 5.78 33.19 13.36
CA THR A 327 6.05 34.33 12.47
C THR A 327 7.49 34.27 11.94
N ALA A 328 7.74 34.77 10.73
CA ALA A 328 9.09 34.87 10.17
C ALA A 328 10.11 35.55 11.12
N LYS A 329 9.66 36.57 11.85
CA LYS A 329 10.48 37.28 12.85
C LYS A 329 10.85 36.36 14.02
N ASN A 330 9.90 35.59 14.55
CA ASN A 330 10.13 34.68 15.67
C ASN A 330 10.96 33.47 15.23
N PHE A 331 10.69 32.91 14.05
CA PHE A 331 11.48 31.83 13.46
C PHE A 331 12.95 32.22 13.34
N LYS A 332 13.26 33.37 12.73
CA LYS A 332 14.63 33.89 12.61
C LYS A 332 15.32 34.06 13.97
N LYS A 333 14.61 34.58 14.97
CA LYS A 333 15.14 34.71 16.34
C LYS A 333 15.43 33.35 16.96
N LEU A 334 14.54 32.37 16.75
CA LEU A 334 14.64 31.02 17.26
C LEU A 334 15.84 30.29 16.67
N VAL A 335 16.01 30.32 15.34
CA VAL A 335 17.19 29.78 14.64
C VAL A 335 18.47 30.39 15.20
N LYS A 336 18.53 31.72 15.33
CA LYS A 336 19.71 32.40 15.87
C LYS A 336 20.04 31.97 17.31
N LYS A 337 19.01 31.69 18.12
CA LYS A 337 19.16 31.30 19.53
C LYS A 337 19.57 29.84 19.68
N GLN A 338 18.96 28.92 18.93
CA GLN A 338 19.16 27.48 19.09
C GLN A 338 20.23 26.91 18.15
N CYS A 339 20.25 27.36 16.89
CA CYS A 339 21.19 26.88 15.86
C CYS A 339 22.41 27.78 15.67
N GLY A 340 22.46 28.92 16.37
CA GLY A 340 23.59 29.85 16.34
C GLY A 340 23.65 30.73 15.09
N LYS A 341 24.73 31.52 14.99
CA LYS A 341 24.92 32.52 13.93
C LYS A 341 25.16 31.91 12.55
N TYR A 342 25.70 30.69 12.49
CA TYR A 342 25.99 29.98 11.23
C TYR A 342 24.68 29.65 10.50
N HIS A 343 23.82 28.81 11.10
CA HIS A 343 22.50 28.47 10.56
C HIS A 343 21.60 29.68 10.34
N TYR A 344 21.74 30.72 11.19
CA TYR A 344 21.01 31.97 10.99
C TYR A 344 21.25 32.63 9.61
N GLN A 345 22.43 32.43 9.00
CA GLN A 345 22.72 33.03 7.69
C GLN A 345 21.77 32.52 6.60
N TYR A 346 21.43 31.24 6.64
CA TYR A 346 20.56 30.58 5.66
C TYR A 346 19.09 31.04 5.78
N VAL A 347 18.67 31.58 6.93
CA VAL A 347 17.29 32.05 7.15
C VAL A 347 17.13 33.57 7.10
N LYS A 348 18.19 34.33 6.77
CA LYS A 348 18.13 35.81 6.73
C LYS A 348 17.10 36.34 5.74
N HIS A 349 16.94 35.64 4.61
CA HIS A 349 16.08 36.04 3.50
C HIS A 349 14.59 35.83 3.78
N VAL A 350 14.24 35.01 4.79
CA VAL A 350 12.86 34.68 5.17
C VAL A 350 12.11 35.94 5.62
N ARG A 351 11.01 36.26 4.95
CA ARG A 351 10.18 37.45 5.19
C ARG A 351 8.74 37.09 5.52
N THR A 352 8.19 36.04 4.91
CA THR A 352 6.78 35.65 5.05
C THR A 352 6.60 34.33 5.78
N LYS A 353 5.35 33.90 6.02
CA LYS A 353 5.03 32.60 6.63
C LYS A 353 5.29 31.47 5.63
N GLU A 354 5.06 31.73 4.36
CA GLU A 354 5.32 30.82 3.24
C GLU A 354 6.82 30.55 3.10
N ASP A 355 7.67 31.58 3.28
CA ASP A 355 9.13 31.39 3.33
C ASP A 355 9.57 30.48 4.49
N VAL A 356 8.84 30.49 5.62
CA VAL A 356 9.12 29.61 6.77
C VAL A 356 8.73 28.17 6.47
N ALA A 357 7.67 27.97 5.67
CA ALA A 357 7.15 26.65 5.33
C ALA A 357 8.19 25.75 4.64
N SER A 358 9.09 26.33 3.84
CA SER A 358 10.16 25.60 3.15
C SER A 358 11.17 24.93 4.10
N PHE A 359 11.21 25.35 5.37
CA PHE A 359 12.04 24.75 6.41
C PHE A 359 11.28 23.72 7.26
N SER A 360 9.97 23.57 7.06
CA SER A 360 9.14 22.63 7.79
C SER A 360 9.14 21.27 7.09
N SER A 361 9.29 20.21 7.87
CA SER A 361 9.15 18.84 7.37
C SER A 361 8.60 17.95 8.48
N ILE A 362 8.09 16.78 8.13
CA ILE A 362 7.71 15.76 9.12
C ILE A 362 9.01 15.27 9.78
N SER A 363 9.09 15.35 11.12
CA SER A 363 10.18 14.79 11.94
C SER A 363 9.85 13.41 12.44
N GLN A 364 8.59 13.15 12.77
CA GLN A 364 8.23 11.95 13.47
C GLN A 364 6.92 11.38 12.93
N VAL A 365 6.87 10.05 12.88
CA VAL A 365 5.63 9.28 12.85
C VAL A 365 5.46 8.66 14.22
N VAL A 366 4.38 9.00 14.90
CA VAL A 366 4.05 8.46 16.22
C VAL A 366 2.91 7.47 16.05
N LEU A 367 3.13 6.23 16.45
CA LEU A 367 2.09 5.23 16.64
C LEU A 367 1.71 5.19 18.11
N LYS A 368 0.42 5.32 18.41
CA LYS A 368 -0.19 5.00 19.70
C LYS A 368 -0.87 3.65 19.55
N ILE A 369 -0.38 2.65 20.27
CA ILE A 369 -0.89 1.28 20.29
C ILE A 369 -1.58 1.09 21.62
N ASP A 370 -2.90 0.95 21.59
CA ASP A 370 -3.72 0.61 22.73
C ASP A 370 -4.03 -0.89 22.68
N TYR A 371 -3.61 -1.64 23.69
CA TYR A 371 -3.84 -3.08 23.83
C TYR A 371 -4.78 -3.35 25.01
N GLN A 372 -5.80 -4.17 24.78
CA GLN A 372 -6.77 -4.59 25.79
C GLN A 372 -6.84 -6.12 25.85
N PRO A 373 -6.35 -6.77 26.92
CA PRO A 373 -6.52 -8.22 27.10
C PRO A 373 -8.00 -8.58 27.21
N TYR A 374 -8.44 -9.72 26.65
CA TYR A 374 -9.84 -10.13 26.79
C TYR A 374 -10.26 -10.42 28.24
N ALA A 375 -9.29 -10.74 29.10
CA ALA A 375 -9.50 -11.00 30.52
C ALA A 375 -9.59 -9.73 31.39
N SER A 376 -9.38 -8.55 30.81
CA SER A 376 -9.32 -7.28 31.54
C SER A 376 -10.06 -6.15 30.80
N GLU A 377 -10.60 -5.20 31.55
CA GLU A 377 -11.10 -3.93 30.98
C GLU A 377 -10.00 -2.85 30.93
N GLU A 378 -8.81 -3.13 31.45
CA GLU A 378 -7.68 -2.21 31.44
C GLU A 378 -7.07 -2.09 30.03
N ILE A 379 -6.81 -0.85 29.62
CA ILE A 379 -6.17 -0.52 28.35
C ILE A 379 -4.72 -0.12 28.62
N PHE A 380 -3.80 -0.80 27.97
CA PHE A 380 -2.37 -0.52 28.02
C PHE A 380 -1.97 0.26 26.78
N THR A 381 -1.46 1.48 26.96
CA THR A 381 -1.03 2.34 25.86
C THR A 381 0.50 2.30 25.71
N THR A 382 0.98 2.08 24.50
CA THR A 382 2.40 2.18 24.13
C THR A 382 2.57 3.11 22.93
N TYR A 383 3.59 3.98 22.97
CA TYR A 383 3.94 4.90 21.90
C TYR A 383 5.21 4.47 21.17
N VAL A 384 5.12 4.22 19.87
CA VAL A 384 6.29 3.96 19.02
C VAL A 384 6.53 5.19 18.15
N VAL A 385 7.68 5.84 18.35
CA VAL A 385 8.07 7.08 17.67
C VAL A 385 9.15 6.75 16.64
N PHE A 386 8.82 6.81 15.36
CA PHE A 386 9.80 6.77 14.29
C PHE A 386 10.36 8.18 14.08
N GLU A 387 11.62 8.39 14.45
CA GLU A 387 12.38 9.62 14.24
C GLU A 387 12.99 9.58 12.83
N LEU A 388 12.54 10.49 11.97
CA LEU A 388 12.86 10.51 10.55
C LEU A 388 14.16 11.28 10.28
N ALA A 389 14.96 10.78 9.34
CA ALA A 389 16.10 11.52 8.83
C ALA A 389 15.65 12.67 7.92
N ARG A 390 16.19 13.87 8.15
CA ARG A 390 15.76 15.12 7.51
C ARG A 390 16.79 15.82 6.63
N SER A 391 18.04 15.38 6.64
CA SER A 391 19.09 15.97 5.79
C SER A 391 20.24 15.02 5.46
N CYS A 392 20.72 15.20 4.23
CA CYS A 392 21.78 14.50 3.48
C CYS A 392 21.61 12.99 3.33
#